data_AF-A0A330MEQ6-F1
#
_entry.id   AF-A0A330MEQ6-F1
#
_cell.length_a   1.000
_cell.length_b   1.000
_cell.length_c   1.000
_cell.angle_alpha   90.00
_cell.angle_beta   90.00
_cell.angle_gamma   90.00
#
_symmetry.space_group_name_H-M   'P 1'
#
loop_
_entity.id
_entity.type
_entity.pdbx_description
1 polymer ?
#
loop_
_entity_poly.entity_id
_entity_poly.type
_entity_poly.pdbx_seq_one_letter_code
_entity_poly.pdbx_strand_id
1 'polypeptide(L)'
;MTSYKFYFVLILPLIFLACNNQRTEKLKDTSINISLGEKNYALGLYDISESLDFEEIPRTVPYDSIQAKKYADLILKDSIVVLHSFKPQFIPLDKITWTENPENNASWQAYFENLFFVSILNHTYHSYGDKQYHEKAKAYVLSYVAAHKSLAEKTSDQTWEMGAVGMRTAHLLQTVYNELEQDDPDTEFIQKAFDLLSLNATYMLDPKNYHPTNHALIMDRSLLTLAKITKANTQLYKAI
;
A
#
# COMPACT_ATOMS: atom_id res chain seq x y z
N MET A 1 55.88 -12.00 33.46
CA MET A 1 55.11 -12.10 32.21
C MET A 1 53.71 -11.56 32.46
N THR A 2 53.49 -10.27 32.21
CA THR A 2 52.20 -9.59 32.34
C THR A 2 51.64 -9.35 30.95
N SER A 3 50.59 -10.10 30.60
CA SER A 3 49.90 -10.01 29.31
C SER A 3 48.91 -8.85 29.34
N TYR A 4 49.15 -7.81 28.54
CA TYR A 4 48.18 -6.77 28.25
C TYR A 4 47.23 -7.25 27.14
N LYS A 5 45.94 -7.35 27.45
CA LYS A 5 44.88 -7.56 26.47
C LYS A 5 44.52 -6.22 25.84
N PHE A 6 44.78 -6.06 24.54
CA PHE A 6 44.25 -4.97 23.73
C PHE A 6 42.78 -5.26 23.40
N TYR A 7 41.88 -4.36 23.80
CA TYR A 7 40.51 -4.33 23.30
C TYR A 7 40.47 -3.47 22.04
N PHE A 8 40.17 -4.08 20.90
CA PHE A 8 39.80 -3.38 19.69
C PHE A 8 38.35 -2.89 19.85
N VAL A 9 38.17 -1.59 20.08
CA VAL A 9 36.86 -0.95 19.92
C VAL A 9 36.67 -0.69 18.44
N LEU A 10 35.80 -1.48 17.80
CA LEU A 10 35.32 -1.23 16.45
C LEU A 10 34.42 0.02 16.48
N ILE A 11 34.99 1.16 16.08
CA ILE A 11 34.21 2.36 15.76
C ILE A 11 33.67 2.13 14.35
N LEU A 12 32.41 1.70 14.23
CA LEU A 12 31.69 1.76 12.97
C LEU A 12 31.45 3.23 12.62
N PRO A 13 31.80 3.71 11.41
CA PRO A 13 31.58 5.10 11.05
C PRO A 13 30.09 5.34 10.80
N LEU A 14 29.57 6.42 11.40
CA LEU A 14 28.30 7.05 11.03
C LEU A 14 28.35 7.48 9.56
N ILE A 15 27.85 6.65 8.64
CA ILE A 15 27.69 7.01 7.21
C ILE A 15 26.20 7.07 6.81
N PHE A 16 25.26 6.72 7.70
CA PHE A 16 23.83 6.66 7.35
C PHE A 16 23.08 8.01 7.35
N LEU A 17 23.68 9.12 7.77
CA LEU A 17 22.97 10.41 7.87
C LEU A 17 22.96 11.24 6.58
N ALA A 18 23.87 11.00 5.63
CA ALA A 18 24.01 11.86 4.45
C ALA A 18 22.95 11.58 3.37
N CYS A 19 22.56 10.31 3.15
CA CYS A 19 21.60 9.97 2.09
C CYS A 19 20.16 10.39 2.43
N ASN A 20 19.76 10.31 3.71
CA ASN A 20 18.37 10.61 4.09
C ASN A 20 18.00 12.11 3.93
N ASN A 21 18.98 13.00 4.13
CA ASN A 21 18.78 14.44 3.96
C ASN A 21 18.59 14.85 2.49
N GLN A 22 19.23 14.18 1.53
CA GLN A 22 19.04 14.53 0.11
C GLN A 22 17.69 14.06 -0.45
N ARG A 23 17.18 12.91 0.01
CA ARG A 23 15.86 12.38 -0.37
C ARG A 23 14.74 13.32 0.05
N THR A 24 14.76 13.72 1.32
CA THR A 24 13.72 14.57 1.92
C THR A 24 13.66 15.96 1.29
N GLU A 25 14.79 16.54 0.88
CA GLU A 25 14.81 17.84 0.18
C GLU A 25 14.04 17.82 -1.16
N LYS A 26 14.17 16.74 -1.97
CA LYS A 26 13.43 16.63 -3.25
C LYS A 26 11.92 16.63 -3.08
N LEU A 27 11.42 16.10 -1.96
CA LEU A 27 9.99 15.96 -1.70
C LEU A 27 9.32 17.27 -1.25
N LYS A 28 10.09 18.26 -0.78
CA LYS A 28 9.54 19.51 -0.22
C LYS A 28 8.79 20.37 -1.24
N ASP A 29 9.25 20.36 -2.49
CA ASP A 29 8.64 21.14 -3.56
C ASP A 29 7.69 20.31 -4.44
N THR A 30 7.44 19.06 -4.07
CA THR A 30 6.58 18.14 -4.82
C THR A 30 5.26 17.95 -4.09
N SER A 31 4.16 18.06 -4.82
CA SER A 31 2.82 17.79 -4.30
C SER A 31 2.02 16.92 -5.25
N ILE A 32 1.05 16.23 -4.67
CA ILE A 32 0.01 15.48 -5.38
C ILE A 32 -1.35 16.10 -5.10
N ASN A 33 -2.32 15.75 -5.92
CA ASN A 33 -3.72 16.12 -5.72
C ASN A 33 -4.51 14.93 -5.16
N ILE A 34 -5.49 15.23 -4.33
CA ILE A 34 -6.49 14.28 -3.86
C ILE A 34 -7.87 14.91 -4.02
N SER A 35 -8.80 14.14 -4.58
CA SER A 35 -10.15 14.60 -4.91
C SER A 35 -11.17 13.95 -3.97
N LEU A 36 -11.84 14.73 -3.14
CA LEU A 36 -12.94 14.24 -2.30
C LEU A 36 -14.23 14.95 -2.68
N GLY A 37 -15.15 14.21 -3.30
CA GLY A 37 -16.34 14.78 -3.92
C GLY A 37 -15.97 15.80 -5.01
N GLU A 38 -16.48 17.02 -4.89
CA GLU A 38 -16.22 18.11 -5.84
C GLU A 38 -14.97 18.94 -5.53
N LYS A 39 -14.25 18.61 -4.43
CA LYS A 39 -13.12 19.39 -3.95
C LYS A 39 -11.80 18.70 -4.25
N ASN A 40 -10.81 19.49 -4.65
CA ASN A 40 -9.43 19.07 -4.85
C ASN A 40 -8.54 19.69 -3.79
N TYR A 41 -7.62 18.89 -3.25
CA TYR A 41 -6.67 19.30 -2.24
C TYR A 41 -5.26 18.95 -2.69
N ALA A 42 -4.30 19.83 -2.44
CA ALA A 42 -2.89 19.54 -2.64
C ALA A 42 -2.28 18.98 -1.35
N LEU A 43 -1.44 17.97 -1.47
CA LEU A 43 -0.64 17.39 -0.38
C LEU A 43 0.82 17.35 -0.77
N GLY A 44 1.69 17.90 0.07
CA GLY A 44 3.14 17.80 -0.12
C GLY A 44 3.61 16.37 0.10
N LEU A 45 4.46 15.85 -0.78
CA LEU A 45 5.03 14.51 -0.61
C LEU A 45 5.93 14.42 0.62
N TYR A 46 6.58 15.53 0.98
CA TYR A 46 7.35 15.62 2.22
C TYR A 46 6.46 15.36 3.46
N ASP A 47 5.32 16.05 3.56
CA ASP A 47 4.39 15.89 4.69
C ASP A 47 3.83 14.45 4.79
N ILE A 48 3.56 13.83 3.63
CA ILE A 48 3.13 12.42 3.57
C ILE A 48 4.27 11.52 4.08
N SER A 49 5.50 11.72 3.61
CA SER A 49 6.66 10.90 4.02
C SER A 49 6.98 11.02 5.52
N GLU A 50 6.77 12.19 6.13
CA GLU A 50 6.99 12.38 7.57
C GLU A 50 5.86 11.77 8.42
N SER A 51 4.67 11.58 7.85
CA SER A 51 3.48 11.13 8.58
C SER A 51 3.18 9.63 8.40
N LEU A 52 3.56 9.08 7.25
CA LEU A 52 3.30 7.69 6.87
C LEU A 52 4.41 6.78 7.41
N ASP A 53 4.04 5.86 8.29
CA ASP A 53 4.94 4.86 8.87
C ASP A 53 4.41 3.47 8.52
N PHE A 54 5.24 2.64 7.88
CA PHE A 54 4.88 1.28 7.48
C PHE A 54 4.45 0.41 8.66
N GLU A 55 5.09 0.56 9.82
CA GLU A 55 4.82 -0.26 11.00
C GLU A 55 3.50 0.10 11.69
N GLU A 56 3.00 1.32 11.46
CA GLU A 56 1.69 1.75 11.93
C GLU A 56 0.55 1.29 11.00
N ILE A 57 0.85 0.98 9.74
CA ILE A 57 -0.15 0.42 8.82
C ILE A 57 -0.43 -1.02 9.26
N PRO A 58 -1.71 -1.40 9.48
CA PRO A 58 -2.05 -2.75 9.93
C PRO A 58 -1.40 -3.82 9.05
N ARG A 59 -0.62 -4.72 9.67
CA ARG A 59 -0.12 -5.91 8.99
C ARG A 59 -1.28 -6.86 8.70
N THR A 60 -1.64 -6.96 7.43
CA THR A 60 -2.75 -7.80 6.96
C THR A 60 -2.30 -9.20 6.55
N VAL A 61 -1.01 -9.38 6.29
CA VAL A 61 -0.41 -10.67 5.92
C VAL A 61 -0.07 -11.46 7.20
N PRO A 62 -0.74 -12.60 7.48
CA PRO A 62 -0.56 -13.37 8.72
C PRO A 62 0.61 -14.35 8.64
N TYR A 63 1.63 -14.04 7.82
CA TYR A 63 2.77 -14.92 7.56
C TYR A 63 4.03 -14.33 8.17
N ASP A 64 4.94 -15.18 8.62
CA ASP A 64 6.32 -14.78 8.87
C ASP A 64 7.02 -14.37 7.56
N SER A 65 8.22 -13.79 7.67
CA SER A 65 8.97 -13.30 6.51
C SER A 65 9.34 -14.40 5.52
N ILE A 66 9.60 -15.63 5.99
CA ILE A 66 9.98 -16.76 5.15
C ILE A 66 8.79 -17.22 4.29
N GLN A 67 7.63 -17.37 4.91
CA GLN A 67 6.41 -17.78 4.22
C GLN A 67 5.87 -16.66 3.31
N ALA A 68 5.96 -15.40 3.73
CA ALA A 68 5.64 -14.25 2.88
C ALA A 68 6.53 -14.24 1.63
N LYS A 69 7.84 -14.44 1.78
CA LYS A 69 8.76 -14.51 0.65
C LYS A 69 8.41 -15.64 -0.32
N LYS A 70 8.08 -16.84 0.17
CA LYS A 70 7.65 -17.96 -0.70
C LYS A 70 6.44 -17.59 -1.56
N TYR A 71 5.46 -16.90 -0.98
CA TYR A 71 4.30 -16.45 -1.74
C TYR A 71 4.65 -15.31 -2.70
N ALA A 72 5.51 -14.37 -2.29
CA ALA A 72 6.02 -13.31 -3.16
C ALA A 72 6.75 -13.89 -4.39
N ASP A 73 7.58 -14.92 -4.20
CA ASP A 73 8.28 -15.63 -5.28
C ASP A 73 7.32 -16.29 -6.29
N LEU A 74 6.13 -16.72 -5.84
CA LEU A 74 5.07 -17.20 -6.73
C LEU A 74 4.39 -16.05 -7.48
N ILE A 75 4.14 -14.93 -6.80
CA ILE A 75 3.51 -13.74 -7.40
C ILE A 75 4.41 -13.11 -8.48
N LEU A 76 5.74 -13.15 -8.30
CA LEU A 76 6.69 -12.76 -9.34
C LEU A 76 6.58 -13.62 -10.61
N LYS A 77 6.11 -14.86 -10.46
CA LYS A 77 5.83 -15.81 -11.55
C LYS A 77 4.34 -15.85 -11.91
N ASP A 78 3.66 -14.71 -11.75
CA ASP A 78 2.27 -14.51 -12.16
C ASP A 78 1.25 -15.42 -11.47
N SER A 79 1.55 -15.90 -10.26
CA SER A 79 0.58 -16.61 -9.44
C SER A 79 -0.09 -15.65 -8.45
N ILE A 80 -1.40 -15.51 -8.55
CA ILE A 80 -2.21 -14.73 -7.62
C ILE A 80 -2.44 -15.54 -6.33
N VAL A 81 -2.02 -14.95 -5.20
CA VAL A 81 -2.15 -15.53 -3.86
C VAL A 81 -3.06 -14.63 -3.01
N VAL A 82 -4.30 -15.07 -2.76
CA VAL A 82 -5.31 -14.24 -2.07
C VAL A 82 -5.47 -14.56 -0.58
N LEU A 83 -5.27 -15.81 -0.17
CA LEU A 83 -5.18 -16.26 1.22
C LEU A 83 -4.58 -17.67 1.25
N HIS A 84 -3.94 -18.09 2.34
CA HIS A 84 -3.31 -19.42 2.46
C HIS A 84 -4.28 -20.59 2.31
N SER A 85 -5.58 -20.38 2.57
CA SER A 85 -6.62 -21.40 2.40
C SER A 85 -6.99 -21.66 0.94
N PHE A 86 -6.62 -20.75 0.03
CA PHE A 86 -6.87 -20.87 -1.40
C PHE A 86 -5.62 -21.31 -2.14
N LYS A 87 -5.81 -22.08 -3.21
CA LYS A 87 -4.67 -22.46 -4.07
C LYS A 87 -4.22 -21.24 -4.87
N PRO A 88 -2.91 -20.99 -5.00
CA PRO A 88 -2.41 -19.98 -5.92
C PRO A 88 -2.92 -20.22 -7.34
N GLN A 89 -3.33 -19.14 -8.01
CA GLN A 89 -3.92 -19.20 -9.36
C GLN A 89 -2.97 -18.52 -10.34
N PHE A 90 -2.54 -19.22 -11.40
CA PHE A 90 -1.69 -18.62 -12.41
C PHE A 90 -2.51 -17.72 -13.33
N ILE A 91 -2.31 -16.40 -13.21
CA ILE A 91 -3.00 -15.37 -13.98
C ILE A 91 -1.95 -14.29 -14.31
N PRO A 92 -1.36 -14.32 -15.52
CA PRO A 92 -0.43 -13.29 -15.98
C PRO A 92 -1.00 -11.88 -15.81
N LEU A 93 -0.17 -10.95 -15.33
CA LEU A 93 -0.59 -9.57 -15.07
C LEU A 93 -1.26 -8.91 -16.30
N ASP A 94 -0.76 -9.18 -17.51
CA ASP A 94 -1.31 -8.65 -18.76
C ASP A 94 -2.64 -9.30 -19.18
N LYS A 95 -3.07 -10.35 -18.47
CA LYS A 95 -4.33 -11.07 -18.69
C LYS A 95 -5.37 -10.81 -17.61
N ILE A 96 -5.02 -10.09 -16.54
CA ILE A 96 -5.95 -9.74 -15.48
C ILE A 96 -7.01 -8.78 -16.03
N THR A 97 -8.27 -9.17 -15.86
CA THR A 97 -9.46 -8.37 -16.17
C THR A 97 -10.09 -7.77 -14.93
N TRP A 98 -9.62 -8.17 -13.74
CA TRP A 98 -10.21 -7.89 -12.43
C TRP A 98 -11.59 -8.50 -12.21
N THR A 99 -12.07 -9.33 -13.14
CA THR A 99 -13.34 -10.08 -13.02
C THR A 99 -13.13 -11.52 -12.53
N GLU A 100 -11.88 -11.92 -12.29
CA GLU A 100 -11.52 -13.29 -11.99
C GLU A 100 -12.21 -13.81 -10.73
N ASN A 101 -12.70 -15.05 -10.82
CA ASN A 101 -13.24 -15.80 -9.71
C ASN A 101 -13.15 -17.31 -10.00
N PRO A 102 -11.92 -17.87 -10.07
CA PRO A 102 -11.69 -19.23 -10.55
C PRO A 102 -12.34 -20.32 -9.67
N GLU A 103 -12.66 -19.97 -8.41
CA GLU A 103 -13.31 -20.88 -7.47
C GLU A 103 -14.82 -20.63 -7.31
N ASN A 104 -15.39 -19.69 -8.08
CA ASN A 104 -16.77 -19.21 -7.91
C ASN A 104 -17.10 -18.89 -6.44
N ASN A 105 -16.17 -18.20 -5.78
CA ASN A 105 -16.16 -17.97 -4.34
C ASN A 105 -16.03 -16.47 -4.05
N ALA A 106 -17.05 -15.88 -3.43
CA ALA A 106 -17.08 -14.45 -3.11
C ALA A 106 -15.91 -14.03 -2.19
N SER A 107 -15.47 -14.89 -1.26
CA SER A 107 -14.33 -14.59 -0.41
C SER A 107 -13.01 -14.57 -1.20
N TRP A 108 -12.81 -15.51 -2.14
CA TRP A 108 -11.65 -15.47 -3.03
C TRP A 108 -11.60 -14.14 -3.80
N GLN A 109 -12.75 -13.73 -4.37
CA GLN A 109 -12.86 -12.50 -5.14
C GLN A 109 -12.68 -11.26 -4.26
N ALA A 110 -13.16 -11.26 -3.02
CA ALA A 110 -12.94 -10.16 -2.08
C ALA A 110 -11.46 -9.98 -1.74
N TYR A 111 -10.70 -11.06 -1.52
CA TYR A 111 -9.25 -10.96 -1.30
C TYR A 111 -8.46 -10.60 -2.57
N PHE A 112 -8.98 -10.95 -3.74
CA PHE A 112 -8.42 -10.50 -5.01
C PHE A 112 -8.62 -8.99 -5.21
N GLU A 113 -9.84 -8.51 -5.03
CA GLU A 113 -10.23 -7.10 -5.17
C GLU A 113 -9.63 -6.19 -4.09
N ASN A 114 -9.29 -6.75 -2.92
CA ASN A 114 -8.59 -6.01 -1.88
C ASN A 114 -7.07 -5.94 -2.08
N LEU A 115 -6.55 -6.57 -3.14
CA LEU A 115 -5.13 -6.62 -3.47
C LEU A 115 -4.26 -7.31 -2.39
N PHE A 116 -4.75 -8.38 -1.78
CA PHE A 116 -4.00 -9.09 -0.72
C PHE A 116 -2.58 -9.50 -1.14
N PHE A 117 -2.41 -9.96 -2.38
CA PHE A 117 -1.10 -10.33 -2.93
C PHE A 117 -0.15 -9.12 -3.05
N VAL A 118 -0.67 -7.90 -3.22
CA VAL A 118 0.15 -6.67 -3.19
C VAL A 118 0.71 -6.44 -1.79
N SER A 119 -0.08 -6.70 -0.74
CA SER A 119 0.41 -6.66 0.65
C SER A 119 1.56 -7.66 0.88
N ILE A 120 1.45 -8.88 0.35
CA ILE A 120 2.53 -9.87 0.43
C ILE A 120 3.82 -9.33 -0.19
N LEU A 121 3.73 -8.71 -1.37
CA LEU A 121 4.88 -8.09 -2.05
C LEU A 121 5.45 -6.94 -1.24
N ASN A 122 4.61 -6.04 -0.73
CA ASN A 122 5.04 -4.89 0.08
C ASN A 122 5.80 -5.31 1.34
N HIS A 123 5.25 -6.25 2.11
CA HIS A 123 5.88 -6.77 3.34
C HIS A 123 7.18 -7.53 3.04
N THR A 124 7.23 -8.24 1.91
CA THR A 124 8.46 -8.94 1.48
C THR A 124 9.53 -7.94 1.05
N TYR A 125 9.17 -6.90 0.29
CA TYR A 125 10.10 -5.82 -0.05
C TYR A 125 10.64 -5.14 1.21
N HIS A 126 9.75 -4.73 2.13
CA HIS A 126 10.14 -4.10 3.39
C HIS A 126 11.10 -4.94 4.23
N SER A 127 10.90 -6.27 4.24
CA SER A 127 11.74 -7.19 5.01
C SER A 127 13.10 -7.50 4.37
N TYR A 128 13.19 -7.49 3.03
CA TYR A 128 14.35 -8.03 2.30
C TYR A 128 15.05 -7.03 1.38
N GLY A 129 14.42 -5.89 1.08
CA GLY A 129 14.96 -4.82 0.23
C GLY A 129 15.05 -5.14 -1.28
N ASP A 130 14.54 -6.28 -1.72
CA ASP A 130 14.65 -6.73 -3.11
C ASP A 130 13.62 -6.04 -4.01
N LYS A 131 14.10 -5.10 -4.84
CA LYS A 131 13.28 -4.16 -5.63
C LYS A 131 12.28 -4.85 -6.56
N GLN A 132 12.51 -6.08 -6.99
CA GLN A 132 11.57 -6.76 -7.88
C GLN A 132 10.17 -6.94 -7.27
N TYR A 133 10.06 -7.08 -5.94
CA TYR A 133 8.76 -7.17 -5.28
C TYR A 133 8.02 -5.84 -5.29
N HIS A 134 8.74 -4.74 -5.06
CA HIS A 134 8.19 -3.38 -5.12
C HIS A 134 7.69 -3.05 -6.53
N GLU A 135 8.51 -3.29 -7.55
CA GLU A 135 8.12 -3.05 -8.95
C GLU A 135 6.91 -3.90 -9.36
N LYS A 136 6.84 -5.16 -8.92
CA LYS A 136 5.67 -6.00 -9.18
C LYS A 136 4.42 -5.47 -8.45
N ALA A 137 4.56 -4.98 -7.22
CA ALA A 137 3.46 -4.37 -6.46
C ALA A 137 2.93 -3.13 -7.19
N LYS A 138 3.82 -2.22 -7.62
CA LYS A 138 3.46 -1.04 -8.42
C LYS A 138 2.70 -1.43 -9.68
N ALA A 139 3.18 -2.45 -10.41
CA ALA A 139 2.56 -2.88 -11.66
C ALA A 139 1.11 -3.38 -11.44
N TYR A 140 0.85 -4.13 -10.36
CA TYR A 140 -0.50 -4.53 -9.99
C TYR A 140 -1.38 -3.36 -9.58
N VAL A 141 -0.86 -2.42 -8.77
CA VAL A 141 -1.59 -1.22 -8.38
C VAL A 141 -1.97 -0.39 -9.60
N LEU A 142 -1.04 -0.14 -10.53
CA LEU A 142 -1.29 0.59 -11.77
C LEU A 142 -2.33 -0.10 -12.65
N SER A 143 -2.27 -1.43 -12.74
CA SER A 143 -3.29 -2.22 -13.45
C SER A 143 -4.67 -2.07 -12.80
N TYR A 144 -4.76 -2.05 -11.47
CA TYR A 144 -6.02 -1.86 -10.77
C TYR A 144 -6.58 -0.46 -10.96
N VAL A 145 -5.74 0.58 -10.84
CA VAL A 145 -6.08 1.98 -11.09
C VAL A 145 -6.62 2.15 -12.51
N ALA A 146 -6.00 1.51 -13.50
CA ALA A 146 -6.43 1.61 -14.90
C ALA A 146 -7.84 1.03 -15.14
N ALA A 147 -8.25 0.04 -14.35
CA ALA A 147 -9.56 -0.60 -14.42
C ALA A 147 -10.65 0.08 -13.56
N HIS A 148 -10.26 0.95 -12.61
CA HIS A 148 -11.14 1.55 -11.62
C HIS A 148 -10.91 3.05 -11.47
N LYS A 149 -11.37 3.81 -12.48
CA LYS A 149 -11.27 5.27 -12.55
C LYS A 149 -12.42 5.99 -11.85
N SER A 150 -13.49 5.26 -11.49
CA SER A 150 -14.63 5.81 -10.75
C SER A 150 -15.35 4.76 -9.91
N LEU A 151 -16.16 5.19 -8.93
CA LEU A 151 -17.01 4.29 -8.13
C LEU A 151 -18.10 3.56 -8.95
N ALA A 152 -18.39 4.04 -10.17
CA ALA A 152 -19.32 3.39 -11.08
C ALA A 152 -18.68 2.21 -11.82
N GLU A 153 -17.36 2.19 -11.95
CA GLU A 153 -16.62 1.09 -12.56
C GLU A 153 -16.49 -0.04 -11.52
N LYS A 154 -17.13 -1.16 -11.83
CA LYS A 154 -17.14 -2.37 -11.01
C LYS A 154 -16.76 -3.55 -11.88
N THR A 155 -15.76 -4.30 -11.46
CA THR A 155 -15.33 -5.54 -12.11
C THR A 155 -15.93 -6.76 -11.43
N SER A 156 -16.45 -6.59 -10.21
CA SER A 156 -17.20 -7.60 -9.48
C SER A 156 -18.13 -7.00 -8.41
N ASP A 157 -18.91 -7.86 -7.77
CA ASP A 157 -19.69 -7.50 -6.58
C ASP A 157 -18.80 -7.15 -5.37
N GLN A 158 -17.50 -7.48 -5.42
CA GLN A 158 -16.54 -7.27 -4.35
C GLN A 158 -15.65 -6.02 -4.56
N THR A 159 -15.71 -5.37 -5.73
CA THR A 159 -14.86 -4.21 -6.07
C THR A 159 -14.91 -3.11 -5.00
N TRP A 160 -16.12 -2.80 -4.52
CA TRP A 160 -16.39 -1.79 -3.50
C TRP A 160 -16.96 -2.39 -2.22
N GLU A 161 -16.69 -3.66 -1.91
CA GLU A 161 -17.10 -4.23 -0.62
C GLU A 161 -16.31 -3.57 0.53
N MET A 162 -16.96 -3.32 1.68
CA MET A 162 -16.38 -2.55 2.80
C MET A 162 -15.00 -3.06 3.25
N GLY A 163 -14.90 -4.37 3.47
CA GLY A 163 -13.65 -5.02 3.87
C GLY A 163 -12.60 -4.90 2.77
N ALA A 164 -12.99 -5.07 1.50
CA ALA A 164 -12.10 -4.92 0.37
C ALA A 164 -11.53 -3.50 0.24
N VAL A 165 -12.38 -2.47 0.32
CA VAL A 165 -11.97 -1.05 0.21
C VAL A 165 -11.03 -0.65 1.36
N GLY A 166 -11.36 -1.03 2.59
CA GLY A 166 -10.51 -0.72 3.75
C GLY A 166 -9.14 -1.40 3.65
N MET A 167 -9.10 -2.71 3.38
CA MET A 167 -7.84 -3.45 3.23
C MET A 167 -7.01 -2.92 2.05
N ARG A 168 -7.64 -2.67 0.89
CA ARG A 168 -6.98 -2.10 -0.28
C ARG A 168 -6.34 -0.75 0.03
N THR A 169 -7.01 0.10 0.81
CA THR A 169 -6.46 1.38 1.28
C THR A 169 -5.15 1.18 2.05
N ALA A 170 -5.12 0.24 3.00
CA ALA A 170 -3.90 -0.08 3.74
C ALA A 170 -2.78 -0.61 2.82
N HIS A 171 -3.12 -1.50 1.87
CA HIS A 171 -2.14 -2.07 0.94
C HIS A 171 -1.55 -1.03 -0.02
N LEU A 172 -2.36 -0.09 -0.50
CA LEU A 172 -1.90 1.03 -1.33
C LEU A 172 -0.94 1.93 -0.56
N LEU A 173 -1.27 2.26 0.69
CA LEU A 173 -0.41 3.08 1.55
C LEU A 173 0.94 2.40 1.84
N GLN A 174 0.97 1.08 1.98
CA GLN A 174 2.23 0.33 2.08
C GLN A 174 3.08 0.45 0.81
N THR A 175 2.46 0.38 -0.39
CA THR A 175 3.20 0.56 -1.64
C THR A 175 3.68 2.00 -1.81
N VAL A 176 2.88 2.99 -1.42
CA VAL A 176 3.28 4.41 -1.42
C VAL A 176 4.45 4.65 -0.47
N TYR A 177 4.41 4.10 0.75
CA TYR A 177 5.53 4.17 1.69
C TYR A 177 6.82 3.63 1.04
N ASN A 178 6.76 2.42 0.48
CA ASN A 178 7.91 1.80 -0.17
C ASN A 178 8.44 2.64 -1.35
N GLU A 179 7.56 3.33 -2.09
CA GLU A 179 7.96 4.24 -3.17
C GLU A 179 8.65 5.51 -2.63
N LEU A 180 8.11 6.12 -1.58
CA LEU A 180 8.69 7.31 -0.94
C LEU A 180 10.08 7.03 -0.35
N GLU A 181 10.37 5.76 -0.03
CA GLU A 181 11.67 5.33 0.45
C GLU A 181 12.74 5.21 -0.66
N GLN A 182 12.37 5.27 -1.95
CA GLN A 182 13.33 5.23 -3.05
C GLN A 182 14.18 6.51 -3.12
N ASP A 183 15.37 6.42 -3.72
CA ASP A 183 16.25 7.58 -3.97
C ASP A 183 15.64 8.61 -4.94
N ASP A 184 14.77 8.13 -5.83
CA ASP A 184 14.03 8.93 -6.80
C ASP A 184 12.58 8.42 -6.90
N PRO A 185 11.69 8.82 -5.97
CA PRO A 185 10.32 8.36 -5.95
C PRO A 185 9.56 8.74 -7.23
N ASP A 186 8.83 7.78 -7.78
CA ASP A 186 7.94 7.92 -8.92
C ASP A 186 6.67 8.69 -8.52
N THR A 187 6.74 10.01 -8.67
CA THR A 187 5.65 10.92 -8.32
C THR A 187 4.38 10.68 -9.14
N GLU A 188 4.49 10.17 -10.37
CA GLU A 188 3.34 9.84 -11.21
C GLU A 188 2.61 8.60 -10.67
N PHE A 189 3.37 7.58 -10.25
CA PHE A 189 2.81 6.43 -9.55
C PHE A 189 2.11 6.85 -8.25
N ILE A 190 2.75 7.68 -7.44
CA ILE A 190 2.18 8.14 -6.16
C ILE A 190 0.85 8.88 -6.43
N GLN A 191 0.81 9.77 -7.42
CA GLN A 191 -0.43 10.45 -7.82
C GLN A 191 -1.53 9.44 -8.18
N LYS A 192 -1.24 8.45 -9.05
CA LYS A 192 -2.20 7.42 -9.45
C LYS A 192 -2.69 6.56 -8.27
N ALA A 193 -1.81 6.24 -7.33
CA ALA A 193 -2.21 5.56 -6.10
C ALA A 193 -3.18 6.42 -5.27
N PHE A 194 -2.92 7.73 -5.17
CA PHE A 194 -3.80 8.67 -4.47
C PHE A 194 -5.13 8.95 -5.18
N ASP A 195 -5.18 8.84 -6.51
CA ASP A 195 -6.45 8.88 -7.25
C ASP A 195 -7.36 7.71 -6.83
N LEU A 196 -6.80 6.50 -6.65
CA LEU A 196 -7.56 5.35 -6.14
C LEU A 196 -7.86 5.46 -4.64
N LEU A 197 -6.93 5.99 -3.83
CA LEU A 197 -7.20 6.27 -2.41
C LEU A 197 -8.33 7.30 -2.25
N SER A 198 -8.45 8.27 -3.16
CA SER A 198 -9.55 9.23 -3.21
C SER A 198 -10.90 8.55 -3.42
N LEU A 199 -10.97 7.58 -4.35
CA LEU A 199 -12.17 6.77 -4.55
C LEU A 199 -12.51 5.94 -3.30
N ASN A 200 -11.52 5.27 -2.73
CA ASN A 200 -11.70 4.49 -1.51
C ASN A 200 -12.22 5.37 -0.35
N ALA A 201 -11.62 6.54 -0.13
CA ALA A 201 -12.05 7.49 0.90
C ALA A 201 -13.47 7.99 0.65
N THR A 202 -13.80 8.37 -0.59
CA THR A 202 -15.15 8.79 -0.97
C THR A 202 -16.18 7.69 -0.69
N TYR A 203 -15.84 6.43 -0.99
CA TYR A 203 -16.71 5.28 -0.67
C TYR A 203 -16.91 5.11 0.83
N MET A 204 -15.83 5.11 1.61
CA MET A 204 -15.85 4.88 3.06
C MET A 204 -16.53 6.01 3.84
N LEU A 205 -16.48 7.25 3.34
CA LEU A 205 -17.11 8.43 3.95
C LEU A 205 -18.62 8.53 3.68
N ASP A 206 -19.17 7.80 2.71
CA ASP A 206 -20.63 7.78 2.48
C ASP A 206 -21.32 6.91 3.55
N PRO A 207 -22.18 7.48 4.42
CA PRO A 207 -22.86 6.73 5.47
C PRO A 207 -23.71 5.56 4.96
N LYS A 208 -24.14 5.58 3.68
CA LYS A 208 -24.91 4.48 3.08
C LYS A 208 -24.10 3.20 2.92
N ASN A 209 -22.78 3.32 2.82
CA ASN A 209 -21.85 2.21 2.68
C ASN A 209 -21.35 1.68 4.03
N TYR A 210 -21.74 2.33 5.14
CA TYR A 210 -21.30 1.95 6.48
C TYR A 210 -22.30 1.00 7.14
N HIS A 211 -21.83 -0.20 7.47
CA HIS A 211 -22.59 -1.18 8.26
C HIS A 211 -21.78 -1.59 9.49
N PRO A 212 -22.36 -1.62 10.71
CA PRO A 212 -21.62 -1.87 11.94
C PRO A 212 -21.19 -3.33 12.09
N THR A 213 -20.16 -3.71 11.36
CA THR A 213 -19.53 -5.04 11.33
C THR A 213 -18.02 -4.91 11.63
N ASN A 214 -17.31 -6.04 11.69
CA ASN A 214 -15.85 -6.02 11.72
C ASN A 214 -15.23 -5.32 10.49
N HIS A 215 -15.90 -5.32 9.33
CA HIS A 215 -15.42 -4.63 8.13
C HIS A 215 -15.50 -3.10 8.28
N ALA A 216 -16.50 -2.58 9.00
CA ALA A 216 -16.57 -1.16 9.33
C ALA A 216 -15.36 -0.70 10.16
N LEU A 217 -14.91 -1.52 11.12
CA LEU A 217 -13.70 -1.21 11.88
C LEU A 217 -12.43 -1.17 11.00
N ILE A 218 -12.40 -1.94 9.90
CA ILE A 218 -11.30 -1.87 8.92
C ILE A 218 -11.37 -0.56 8.13
N MET A 219 -12.56 -0.13 7.71
CA MET A 219 -12.75 1.18 7.06
C MET A 219 -12.35 2.33 8.01
N ASP A 220 -12.82 2.31 9.26
CA ASP A 220 -12.49 3.35 10.26
C ASP A 220 -10.98 3.47 10.46
N ARG A 221 -10.28 2.34 10.61
CA ARG A 221 -8.81 2.34 10.73
C ARG A 221 -8.15 2.94 9.50
N SER A 222 -8.65 2.62 8.31
CA SER A 222 -8.10 3.11 7.04
C SER A 222 -8.31 4.63 6.90
N LEU A 223 -9.50 5.12 7.24
CA LEU A 223 -9.80 6.56 7.29
C LEU A 223 -8.94 7.29 8.32
N LEU A 224 -8.73 6.71 9.51
CA LEU A 224 -7.83 7.30 10.52
C LEU A 224 -6.39 7.40 10.04
N THR A 225 -5.88 6.39 9.31
CA THR A 225 -4.55 6.47 8.69
C THR A 225 -4.50 7.56 7.62
N LEU A 226 -5.53 7.68 6.77
CA LEU A 226 -5.64 8.77 5.79
C LEU A 226 -5.73 10.15 6.47
N ALA A 227 -6.49 10.28 7.56
CA ALA A 227 -6.56 11.51 8.34
C ALA A 227 -5.18 11.88 8.90
N LYS A 228 -4.42 10.90 9.43
CA LYS A 228 -3.06 11.15 9.92
C LYS A 228 -2.15 11.76 8.84
N ILE A 229 -2.09 11.14 7.66
CA ILE A 229 -1.19 11.61 6.58
C ILE A 229 -1.65 12.92 5.93
N THR A 230 -2.93 13.28 6.08
CA THR A 230 -3.49 14.51 5.53
C THR A 230 -3.50 15.67 6.53
N LYS A 231 -3.04 15.47 7.76
CA LYS A 231 -3.09 16.43 8.86
C LYS A 231 -2.44 17.78 8.53
N ALA A 232 -1.39 17.79 7.71
CA ALA A 232 -0.73 19.02 7.25
C ALA A 232 -1.68 19.92 6.42
N ASN A 233 -2.64 19.33 5.70
CA ASN A 233 -3.70 20.05 5.02
C ASN A 233 -4.98 20.05 5.88
N THR A 234 -5.17 21.10 6.69
CA THR A 234 -6.30 21.17 7.65
C THR A 234 -7.68 21.09 6.99
N GLN A 235 -7.83 21.53 5.73
CA GLN A 235 -9.12 21.45 5.04
C GLN A 235 -9.45 20.03 4.61
N LEU A 236 -8.45 19.30 4.13
CA LEU A 236 -8.59 17.89 3.78
C LEU A 236 -8.78 17.03 5.04
N TYR A 237 -7.98 17.27 6.07
CA TYR A 237 -8.09 16.58 7.36
C TYR A 237 -9.48 16.69 7.99
N LYS A 238 -10.19 17.80 7.77
CA LYS A 238 -11.58 17.99 8.25
C LYS A 238 -12.63 17.36 7.34
N ALA A 239 -12.27 17.05 6.10
CA ALA A 239 -13.17 16.44 5.13
C ALA A 239 -13.18 14.91 5.23
N ILE A 240 -12.10 14.33 5.79
CA ILE A 240 -11.96 12.92 6.19
C ILE A 240 -12.44 12.77 7.64
#